data_AF-A0A4V1SBU5-F1
#
_entry.id   AF-A0A4V1SBU5-F1
#
_cell.length_a   1.000
_cell.length_b   1.000
_cell.length_c   1.000
_cell.angle_alpha   90.00
_cell.angle_beta   90.00
_cell.angle_gamma   90.00
#
_symmetry.space_group_name_H-M   'P 1'
#
loop_
_entity.id
_entity.type
_entity.pdbx_description
1 polymer ?
#
loop_
_entity_poly.entity_id
_entity_poly.type
_entity_poly.pdbx_seq_one_letter_code
_entity_poly.pdbx_strand_id
1 'polypeptide(L)'
;VDGAAGKMDPGLLLRELGHFRAGYIHTGQPMAVSLTQATEVGTVYQSDEIAAISTICRDRGLPLHMDGARFANALASLSVTPAEMTWKQGVDVVSFGGTKNGCWCAEALVYFDPEQARDLPYIRKRAAQLFSKTRFIAAQFEAYLADGLWLQLATRANETAARLAEAVRGSSRCRLAWEVQANEVFAIVNGDFADEWRRRGVGFYPWPVPGDMVDDVKQGEIISRLVTSFSTTDEEVEEFRDLLAAES
;
A
#
# COMPACT_ATOMS: atom_id res chain seq x y z
N VAL A 1 -9.06 7.44 -10.25
CA VAL A 1 -8.21 8.51 -10.81
C VAL A 1 -6.85 7.90 -10.90
N ASP A 2 -6.39 7.66 -12.12
CA ASP A 2 -5.18 6.88 -12.35
C ASP A 2 -3.95 7.79 -12.26
N GLY A 3 -2.78 7.16 -12.24
CA GLY A 3 -1.51 7.84 -12.34
C GLY A 3 -0.36 6.85 -12.14
N ALA A 4 0.85 7.34 -12.40
CA ALA A 4 2.04 6.50 -12.43
C ALA A 4 2.30 5.86 -11.06
N ALA A 5 2.85 4.64 -11.09
CA ALA A 5 3.29 3.93 -9.90
C ALA A 5 2.20 3.77 -8.83
N GLY A 6 0.93 3.61 -9.22
CA GLY A 6 -0.20 3.48 -8.29
C GLY A 6 -0.53 4.76 -7.52
N LYS A 7 0.04 5.90 -7.92
CA LYS A 7 -0.23 7.20 -7.31
C LYS A 7 -1.23 7.97 -8.14
N MET A 8 -2.21 8.57 -7.48
CA MET A 8 -3.20 9.43 -8.09
C MET A 8 -2.53 10.67 -8.66
N ASP A 9 -2.72 10.93 -9.96
CA ASP A 9 -2.24 12.18 -10.56
C ASP A 9 -3.12 13.36 -10.12
N PRO A 10 -2.55 14.44 -9.53
CA PRO A 10 -3.32 15.58 -9.06
C PRO A 10 -4.05 16.35 -10.18
N GLY A 11 -3.46 16.41 -11.39
CA GLY A 11 -4.07 17.06 -12.55
C GLY A 11 -5.29 16.29 -13.06
N LEU A 12 -5.18 14.96 -13.13
CA LEU A 12 -6.30 14.08 -13.44
C LEU A 12 -7.36 14.15 -12.35
N LEU A 13 -7.00 14.17 -11.06
CA LEU A 13 -7.97 14.34 -9.97
C LEU A 13 -8.76 15.65 -10.14
N LEU A 14 -8.05 16.76 -10.40
CA LEU A 14 -8.68 18.06 -10.60
C LEU A 14 -9.65 18.04 -11.79
N ARG A 15 -9.25 17.39 -12.90
CA ARG A 15 -10.06 17.21 -14.11
C ARG A 15 -11.30 16.36 -13.84
N GLU A 16 -11.13 15.19 -13.23
CA GLU A 16 -12.23 14.26 -12.95
C GLU A 16 -13.28 14.90 -12.03
N LEU A 17 -12.84 15.59 -10.98
CA LEU A 17 -13.74 16.35 -10.12
C LEU A 17 -14.44 17.51 -10.86
N GLY A 18 -13.84 18.05 -11.92
CA GLY A 18 -14.45 19.07 -12.78
C GLY A 18 -15.64 18.57 -13.60
N HIS A 19 -15.78 17.25 -13.80
CA HIS A 19 -16.94 16.66 -14.48
C HIS A 19 -18.21 16.67 -13.60
N PHE A 20 -18.07 16.86 -12.29
CA PHE A 20 -19.19 16.88 -11.36
C PHE A 20 -19.60 18.32 -11.03
N ARG A 21 -20.75 18.74 -11.59
CA ARG A 21 -21.34 20.03 -11.23
C ARG A 21 -21.98 19.94 -9.85
N ALA A 22 -21.50 20.76 -8.93
CA ALA A 22 -22.06 20.85 -7.57
C ALA A 22 -23.57 21.12 -7.61
N GLY A 23 -24.35 20.30 -6.89
CA GLY A 23 -25.80 20.44 -6.77
C GLY A 23 -26.61 20.03 -8.00
N TYR A 24 -25.97 19.45 -9.02
CA TYR A 24 -26.68 18.93 -10.19
C TYR A 24 -27.28 17.55 -9.89
N ILE A 25 -28.60 17.51 -9.68
CA ILE A 25 -29.36 16.35 -9.18
C ILE A 25 -29.33 15.11 -10.09
N HIS A 26 -28.96 15.26 -11.36
CA HIS A 26 -28.91 14.16 -12.33
C HIS A 26 -27.55 13.44 -12.35
N THR A 27 -26.60 13.88 -11.53
CA THR A 27 -25.27 13.25 -11.39
C THR A 27 -24.95 12.98 -9.93
N GLY A 28 -24.22 11.91 -9.66
CA GLY A 28 -23.62 11.69 -8.35
C GLY A 28 -22.74 12.87 -7.93
N GLN A 29 -22.49 12.99 -6.63
CA GLN A 29 -21.62 14.02 -6.07
C GLN A 29 -20.36 13.34 -5.52
N PRO A 30 -19.15 13.89 -5.76
CA PRO A 30 -17.95 13.45 -5.05
C PRO A 30 -18.16 13.61 -3.54
N MET A 31 -17.84 12.56 -2.77
CA MET A 31 -18.06 12.53 -1.32
C MET A 31 -16.76 12.43 -0.52
N ALA A 32 -15.70 11.90 -1.11
CA ALA A 32 -14.40 11.72 -0.49
C ALA A 32 -13.35 11.46 -1.59
N VAL A 33 -12.09 11.67 -1.24
CA VAL A 33 -10.93 11.15 -1.99
C VAL A 33 -10.24 10.13 -1.11
N SER A 34 -9.80 9.01 -1.71
CA SER A 34 -9.04 7.97 -1.02
C SER A 34 -7.72 7.77 -1.75
N LEU A 35 -6.61 7.79 -0.99
CA LEU A 35 -5.30 7.33 -1.44
C LEU A 35 -4.85 6.15 -0.58
N THR A 36 -3.93 5.34 -1.10
CA THR A 36 -3.40 4.15 -0.41
C THR A 36 -1.91 4.36 -0.10
N GLN A 37 -1.49 4.12 1.15
CA GLN A 37 -0.13 4.38 1.62
C GLN A 37 0.39 3.21 2.49
N ALA A 38 1.40 2.45 2.06
CA ALA A 38 1.96 2.39 0.70
C ALA A 38 0.90 1.95 -0.33
N THR A 39 1.10 2.29 -1.61
CA THR A 39 0.18 1.94 -2.70
C THR A 39 0.07 0.43 -2.90
N GLU A 40 -0.89 0.01 -3.71
CA GLU A 40 -1.12 -1.40 -4.08
C GLU A 40 0.02 -2.00 -4.91
N VAL A 41 0.93 -1.17 -5.43
CA VAL A 41 2.15 -1.57 -6.14
C VAL A 41 3.42 -1.33 -5.32
N GLY A 42 3.28 -1.12 -4.00
CA GLY A 42 4.42 -1.02 -3.08
C GLY A 42 5.21 0.29 -3.16
N THR A 43 4.69 1.30 -3.86
CA THR A 43 5.29 2.64 -3.87
C THR A 43 4.72 3.50 -2.75
N VAL A 44 5.39 4.60 -2.44
CA VAL A 44 5.10 5.43 -1.27
C VAL A 44 4.91 6.88 -1.70
N TYR A 45 3.77 7.47 -1.34
CA TYR A 45 3.57 8.91 -1.47
C TYR A 45 4.51 9.66 -0.51
N GLN A 46 5.21 10.65 -1.03
CA GLN A 46 5.94 11.64 -0.25
C GLN A 46 4.96 12.63 0.38
N SER A 47 5.40 13.33 1.43
CA SER A 47 4.55 14.27 2.17
C SER A 47 3.97 15.39 1.29
N ASP A 48 4.74 15.90 0.33
CA ASP A 48 4.32 16.94 -0.62
C ASP A 48 3.30 16.42 -1.65
N GLU A 49 3.45 15.18 -2.12
CA GLU A 49 2.45 14.52 -2.97
C GLU A 49 1.09 14.38 -2.25
N ILE A 50 1.10 13.99 -0.96
CA ILE A 50 -0.11 13.93 -0.12
C ILE A 50 -0.71 15.33 0.05
N ALA A 51 0.11 16.34 0.33
CA ALA A 51 -0.33 17.72 0.51
C ALA A 51 -0.96 18.31 -0.76
N ALA A 52 -0.44 17.96 -1.94
CA ALA A 52 -1.01 18.37 -3.23
C ALA A 52 -2.43 17.83 -3.43
N ILE A 53 -2.64 16.53 -3.16
CA ILE A 53 -3.96 15.90 -3.20
C ILE A 53 -4.90 16.53 -2.17
N SER A 54 -4.43 16.71 -0.93
CA SER A 54 -5.22 17.30 0.14
C SER A 54 -5.64 18.74 -0.18
N THR A 55 -4.80 19.52 -0.83
CA THR A 55 -5.16 20.89 -1.27
C THR A 55 -6.35 20.87 -2.22
N ILE A 56 -6.33 19.98 -3.22
CA ILE A 56 -7.47 19.81 -4.14
C ILE A 56 -8.74 19.38 -3.39
N CYS A 57 -8.60 18.49 -2.41
CA CYS A 57 -9.72 18.03 -1.58
C CYS A 57 -10.33 19.17 -0.78
N ARG A 58 -9.50 19.96 -0.08
CA ARG A 58 -9.94 21.12 0.73
C ARG A 58 -10.65 22.17 -0.12
N ASP A 59 -10.11 22.51 -1.29
CA ASP A 59 -10.72 23.49 -2.21
C ASP A 59 -12.10 23.06 -2.70
N ARG A 60 -12.37 21.74 -2.67
CA ARG A 60 -13.65 21.13 -3.07
C ARG A 60 -14.52 20.71 -1.89
N GLY A 61 -14.09 20.95 -0.65
CA GLY A 61 -14.79 20.52 0.56
C GLY A 61 -14.93 19.00 0.68
N LEU A 62 -13.98 18.23 0.16
CA LEU A 62 -13.97 16.77 0.21
C LEU A 62 -13.03 16.28 1.32
N PRO A 63 -13.44 15.30 2.14
CA PRO A 63 -12.54 14.64 3.07
C PRO A 63 -11.53 13.77 2.32
N LEU A 64 -10.30 13.73 2.84
CA LEU A 64 -9.22 12.87 2.37
C LEU A 64 -9.03 11.68 3.31
N HIS A 65 -9.31 10.49 2.79
CA HIS A 65 -9.02 9.21 3.43
C HIS A 65 -7.66 8.66 2.96
N MET A 66 -6.92 8.08 3.90
CA MET A 66 -5.74 7.25 3.63
C MET A 66 -6.04 5.80 4.00
N ASP A 67 -6.05 4.91 3.00
CA ASP A 67 -5.94 3.49 3.22
C ASP A 67 -4.50 3.17 3.65
N GLY A 68 -4.35 2.84 4.93
CA GLY A 68 -3.09 2.54 5.59
C GLY A 68 -2.92 1.05 5.85
N ALA A 69 -3.43 0.16 4.99
CA ALA A 69 -3.23 -1.29 5.13
C ALA A 69 -1.75 -1.69 5.26
N ARG A 70 -0.84 -0.88 4.70
CA ARG A 70 0.62 -0.98 4.84
C ARG A 70 1.25 0.32 5.35
N PHE A 71 0.54 1.00 6.25
CA PHE A 71 0.96 2.29 6.82
C PHE A 71 2.35 2.23 7.44
N ALA A 72 2.62 1.18 8.23
CA ALA A 72 3.90 1.02 8.91
C ALA A 72 5.06 0.83 7.91
N ASN A 73 4.83 0.14 6.79
CA ASN A 73 5.84 -0.03 5.74
C ASN A 73 6.18 1.29 5.05
N ALA A 74 5.18 2.10 4.69
CA ALA A 74 5.42 3.44 4.16
C ALA A 74 6.15 4.33 5.17
N LEU A 75 5.71 4.32 6.43
CA LEU A 75 6.32 5.11 7.49
C LEU A 75 7.76 4.69 7.78
N ALA A 76 8.10 3.40 7.75
CA ALA A 76 9.47 2.93 7.94
C ALA A 76 10.39 3.39 6.79
N SER A 77 9.85 3.59 5.59
CA SER A 77 10.61 4.10 4.43
C SER A 77 10.73 5.63 4.38
N LEU A 78 9.81 6.35 5.04
CA LEU A 78 9.81 7.80 5.10
C LEU A 78 10.38 8.22 6.45
N SER A 79 11.50 8.93 6.48
CA SER A 79 12.10 9.44 7.73
C SER A 79 11.28 10.59 8.36
N VAL A 80 10.00 10.33 8.64
CA VAL A 80 8.99 11.26 9.12
C VAL A 80 8.17 10.62 10.24
N THR A 81 7.46 11.43 11.01
CA THR A 81 6.52 10.95 12.04
C THR A 81 5.17 10.56 11.43
N PRO A 82 4.35 9.73 12.12
CA PRO A 82 2.98 9.45 11.68
C PRO A 82 2.15 10.70 11.40
N ALA A 83 2.34 11.76 12.21
CA ALA A 83 1.68 13.05 12.04
C ALA A 83 2.08 13.75 10.73
N GLU A 84 3.36 13.72 10.37
CA GLU A 84 3.93 14.32 9.17
C GLU A 84 3.57 13.57 7.88
N MET A 85 3.23 12.29 7.98
CA MET A 85 2.68 11.52 6.87
C MET A 85 1.15 11.68 6.72
N THR A 86 0.44 12.20 7.74
CA THR A 86 -1.03 12.19 7.78
C THR A 86 -1.64 13.58 7.96
N TRP A 87 -2.15 13.91 9.15
CA TRP A 87 -2.98 15.09 9.38
C TRP A 87 -2.24 16.40 9.15
N LYS A 88 -0.91 16.44 9.31
CA LYS A 88 -0.12 17.63 8.93
C LYS A 88 -0.11 17.88 7.42
N GLN A 89 -0.38 16.85 6.60
CA GLN A 89 -0.58 16.98 5.15
C GLN A 89 -2.06 17.11 4.77
N GLY A 90 -2.96 17.11 5.77
CA GLY A 90 -4.40 17.27 5.58
C GLY A 90 -5.13 15.98 5.19
N VAL A 91 -4.66 14.82 5.67
CA VAL A 91 -5.47 13.59 5.75
C VAL A 91 -6.47 13.73 6.90
N ASP A 92 -7.73 13.39 6.67
CA ASP A 92 -8.81 13.48 7.68
C ASP A 92 -9.01 12.15 8.43
N VAL A 93 -8.87 11.03 7.73
CA VAL A 93 -9.12 9.69 8.26
C VAL A 93 -8.08 8.69 7.74
N VAL A 94 -7.57 7.83 8.62
CA VAL A 94 -6.68 6.72 8.25
C VAL A 94 -7.33 5.39 8.62
N SER A 95 -7.29 4.44 7.68
CA SER A 95 -7.47 3.02 7.98
C SER A 95 -6.11 2.42 8.35
N PHE A 96 -5.75 2.44 9.64
CA PHE A 96 -4.45 2.01 10.14
C PHE A 96 -4.40 0.49 10.29
N GLY A 97 -3.63 -0.16 9.41
CA GLY A 97 -3.53 -1.61 9.38
C GLY A 97 -2.50 -2.20 10.33
N GLY A 98 -2.96 -3.15 11.15
CA GLY A 98 -2.11 -4.01 11.97
C GLY A 98 -1.97 -5.42 11.41
N THR A 99 -2.99 -5.93 10.72
CA THR A 99 -3.04 -7.35 10.29
C THR A 99 -1.89 -7.73 9.37
N LYS A 100 -1.56 -6.86 8.40
CA LYS A 100 -0.47 -7.14 7.44
C LYS A 100 0.93 -6.99 8.05
N ASN A 101 1.04 -6.51 9.28
CA ASN A 101 2.31 -6.19 9.92
C ASN A 101 2.45 -6.81 11.33
N GLY A 102 1.76 -7.92 11.60
CA GLY A 102 2.03 -8.73 12.81
C GLY A 102 0.81 -8.97 13.69
N CYS A 103 -0.25 -8.16 13.58
CA CYS A 103 -1.51 -8.49 14.23
C CYS A 103 -2.20 -9.65 13.49
N TRP A 104 -3.05 -10.39 14.19
CA TRP A 104 -3.82 -11.48 13.61
C TRP A 104 -5.05 -10.99 12.83
N CYS A 105 -5.77 -10.00 13.37
CA CYS A 105 -6.98 -9.46 12.75
C CYS A 105 -7.35 -8.09 13.32
N ALA A 106 -6.45 -7.11 13.24
CA ALA A 106 -6.63 -5.80 13.87
C ALA A 106 -6.39 -4.65 12.88
N GLU A 107 -7.41 -3.81 12.73
CA GLU A 107 -7.39 -2.56 11.95
C GLU A 107 -7.99 -1.46 12.84
N ALA A 108 -7.48 -0.23 12.72
CA ALA A 108 -7.98 0.92 13.47
C ALA A 108 -8.38 2.05 12.52
N LEU A 109 -9.59 2.59 12.70
CA LEU A 109 -9.99 3.83 12.05
C LEU A 109 -9.54 5.00 12.94
N VAL A 110 -8.64 5.83 12.41
CA VAL A 110 -8.13 7.02 13.09
C VAL A 110 -8.71 8.26 12.41
N TYR A 111 -9.63 8.93 13.11
CA TYR A 111 -10.15 10.23 12.71
C TYR A 111 -9.35 11.32 13.42
N PHE A 112 -8.81 12.28 12.66
CA PHE A 112 -8.04 13.37 13.24
C PHE A 112 -8.90 14.52 13.76
N ASP A 113 -10.12 14.63 13.25
CA ASP A 113 -11.20 15.43 13.83
C ASP A 113 -12.26 14.49 14.44
N PRO A 114 -12.36 14.40 15.78
CA PRO A 114 -13.35 13.55 16.45
C PRO A 114 -14.80 13.85 16.08
N GLU A 115 -15.14 15.09 15.70
CA GLU A 115 -16.52 15.45 15.31
C GLU A 115 -16.95 14.72 14.03
N GLN A 116 -16.02 14.46 13.11
CA GLN A 116 -16.27 13.67 11.90
C GLN A 116 -16.56 12.19 12.22
N ALA A 117 -16.19 11.71 13.41
CA ALA A 117 -16.39 10.33 13.85
C ALA A 117 -17.69 10.09 14.64
N ARG A 118 -18.53 11.12 14.87
CA ARG A 118 -19.70 11.04 15.77
C ARG A 118 -20.66 9.89 15.47
N ASP A 119 -20.84 9.55 14.19
CA ASP A 119 -21.75 8.50 13.73
C ASP A 119 -21.07 7.12 13.62
N LEU A 120 -19.75 7.07 13.74
CA LEU A 120 -18.95 5.85 13.53
C LEU A 120 -19.33 4.68 14.47
N PRO A 121 -19.61 4.88 15.77
CA PRO A 121 -20.04 3.78 16.64
C PRO A 121 -21.32 3.08 16.13
N TYR A 122 -22.28 3.86 15.62
CA TYR A 122 -23.53 3.33 15.06
C TYR A 122 -23.30 2.61 13.74
N ILE A 123 -22.46 3.19 12.86
CA ILE A 123 -22.07 2.57 11.58
C ILE A 123 -21.37 1.23 11.84
N ARG A 124 -20.37 1.19 12.75
CA ARG A 124 -19.68 -0.04 13.13
C ARG A 124 -20.63 -1.09 13.71
N LYS A 125 -21.56 -0.68 14.57
CA LYS A 125 -22.57 -1.60 15.11
C LYS A 125 -23.45 -2.18 14.00
N ARG A 126 -23.96 -1.33 13.12
CA ARG A 126 -24.85 -1.72 12.01
C ARG A 126 -24.13 -2.60 10.98
N ALA A 127 -22.86 -2.34 10.71
CA ALA A 127 -22.01 -3.12 9.81
C ALA A 127 -21.48 -4.42 10.44
N ALA A 128 -21.90 -4.77 11.67
CA ALA A 128 -21.41 -5.92 12.43
C ALA A 128 -19.87 -5.90 12.69
N GLN A 129 -19.27 -4.71 12.73
CA GLN A 129 -17.86 -4.45 13.05
C GLN A 129 -17.65 -3.94 14.50
N LEU A 130 -18.67 -4.10 15.36
CA LEU A 130 -18.57 -3.82 16.80
C LEU A 130 -18.51 -5.15 17.59
N PHE A 131 -17.29 -5.63 17.81
CA PHE A 131 -17.05 -6.88 18.54
C PHE A 131 -17.37 -6.73 20.04
N SER A 132 -18.16 -7.65 20.59
CA SER A 132 -18.48 -7.66 22.03
C SER A 132 -17.22 -7.83 22.90
N LYS A 133 -16.25 -8.64 22.44
CA LYS A 133 -14.97 -8.87 23.10
C LYS A 133 -13.84 -8.07 22.43
N THR A 134 -14.03 -6.76 22.27
CA THR A 134 -13.06 -5.83 21.63
C THR A 134 -11.65 -5.89 22.26
N ARG A 135 -11.52 -6.34 23.51
CA ARG A 135 -10.20 -6.57 24.15
C ARG A 135 -9.25 -7.48 23.34
N PHE A 136 -9.77 -8.41 22.52
CA PHE A 136 -8.91 -9.24 21.67
C PHE A 136 -8.33 -8.47 20.48
N ILE A 137 -8.96 -7.38 20.05
CA ILE A 137 -8.39 -6.44 19.07
C ILE A 137 -7.45 -5.47 19.79
N ALA A 138 -7.88 -4.91 20.93
CA ALA A 138 -7.07 -3.95 21.68
C ALA A 138 -5.75 -4.53 22.17
N ALA A 139 -5.72 -5.77 22.68
CA ALA A 139 -4.49 -6.44 23.12
C ALA A 139 -3.48 -6.65 21.99
N GLN A 140 -3.94 -6.81 20.75
CA GLN A 140 -3.04 -6.88 19.58
C GLN A 140 -2.36 -5.54 19.35
N PHE A 141 -3.11 -4.42 19.40
CA PHE A 141 -2.53 -3.08 19.28
C PHE A 141 -1.64 -2.69 20.45
N GLU A 142 -1.98 -3.12 21.67
CA GLU A 142 -1.15 -2.89 22.86
C GLU A 142 0.25 -3.48 22.69
N ALA A 143 0.35 -4.75 22.29
CA ALA A 143 1.63 -5.38 22.01
C ALA A 143 2.32 -4.79 20.76
N TYR A 144 1.56 -4.54 19.70
CA TYR A 144 2.07 -4.05 18.42
C TYR A 144 2.70 -2.65 18.52
N LEU A 145 2.12 -1.76 19.33
CA LEU A 145 2.61 -0.39 19.50
C LEU A 145 3.62 -0.25 20.65
N ALA A 146 3.77 -1.27 21.51
CA ALA A 146 4.78 -1.28 22.57
C ALA A 146 6.19 -1.26 21.97
N ASP A 147 7.05 -0.43 22.56
CA ASP A 147 8.51 -0.38 22.30
C ASP A 147 8.91 -0.30 20.82
N GLY A 148 8.03 0.25 19.97
CA GLY A 148 8.29 0.41 18.54
C GLY A 148 8.21 -0.88 17.71
N LEU A 149 7.62 -1.96 18.23
CA LEU A 149 7.55 -3.27 17.56
C LEU A 149 6.99 -3.16 16.13
N TRP A 150 5.88 -2.46 15.92
CA TRP A 150 5.29 -2.23 14.61
C TRP A 150 6.27 -1.68 13.55
N LEU A 151 7.16 -0.75 13.93
CA LEU A 151 8.16 -0.19 13.02
C LEU A 151 9.29 -1.20 12.77
N GLN A 152 9.69 -1.97 13.78
CA GLN A 152 10.70 -3.03 13.62
C GLN A 152 10.22 -4.10 12.62
N LEU A 153 8.96 -4.55 12.76
CA LEU A 153 8.34 -5.52 11.85
C LEU A 153 8.25 -5.00 10.42
N ALA A 154 7.84 -3.74 10.26
CA ALA A 154 7.74 -3.10 8.95
C ALA A 154 9.12 -2.89 8.30
N THR A 155 10.11 -2.46 9.08
CA THR A 155 11.50 -2.27 8.63
C THR A 155 12.07 -3.60 8.14
N ARG A 156 11.91 -4.68 8.91
CA ARG A 156 12.35 -6.02 8.52
C ARG A 156 11.72 -6.50 7.20
N ALA A 157 10.43 -6.25 7.01
CA ALA A 157 9.75 -6.58 5.77
C ALA A 157 10.33 -5.76 4.59
N ASN A 158 10.49 -4.45 4.76
CA ASN A 158 11.05 -3.57 3.73
C ASN A 158 12.49 -3.95 3.36
N GLU A 159 13.35 -4.24 4.34
CA GLU A 159 14.75 -4.67 4.11
C GLU A 159 14.82 -5.97 3.30
N THR A 160 13.94 -6.93 3.63
CA THR A 160 13.80 -8.19 2.89
C THR A 160 13.37 -7.93 1.44
N ALA A 161 12.37 -7.07 1.22
CA ALA A 161 11.94 -6.68 -0.12
C ALA A 161 13.05 -5.99 -0.91
N ALA A 162 13.84 -5.12 -0.27
CA ALA A 162 14.98 -4.47 -0.91
C ALA A 162 16.03 -5.50 -1.36
N ARG A 163 16.33 -6.51 -0.54
CA ARG A 163 17.25 -7.60 -0.93
C ARG A 163 16.73 -8.44 -2.11
N LEU A 164 15.43 -8.76 -2.12
CA LEU A 164 14.80 -9.40 -3.28
C LEU A 164 14.87 -8.51 -4.52
N ALA A 165 14.69 -7.19 -4.36
CA ALA A 165 14.80 -6.23 -5.44
C ALA A 165 16.21 -6.22 -6.04
N GLU A 166 17.26 -6.25 -5.20
CA GLU A 166 18.64 -6.37 -5.68
C GLU A 166 18.89 -7.68 -6.43
N ALA A 167 18.33 -8.80 -5.95
CA ALA A 167 18.41 -10.07 -6.67
C ALA A 167 17.75 -9.99 -8.05
N VAL A 168 16.59 -9.34 -8.15
CA VAL A 168 15.90 -9.10 -9.42
C VAL A 168 16.71 -8.20 -10.34
N ARG A 169 17.28 -7.09 -9.83
CA ARG A 169 18.14 -6.18 -10.64
C ARG A 169 19.41 -6.86 -11.13
N GLY A 170 19.96 -7.78 -10.36
CA GLY A 170 21.15 -8.55 -10.72
C GLY A 170 20.91 -9.68 -11.72
N SER A 171 19.65 -10.06 -11.97
CA SER A 171 19.30 -11.13 -12.91
C SER A 171 19.23 -10.63 -14.34
N SER A 172 19.66 -11.45 -15.30
CA SER A 172 19.45 -11.21 -16.73
C SER A 172 18.06 -11.64 -17.23
N ARG A 173 17.27 -12.33 -16.38
CA ARG A 173 16.01 -12.99 -16.74
C ARG A 173 14.76 -12.25 -16.24
N CYS A 174 14.93 -11.25 -15.38
CA CYS A 174 13.85 -10.42 -14.87
C CYS A 174 14.31 -8.98 -14.62
N ARG A 175 13.35 -8.07 -14.44
CA ARG A 175 13.59 -6.68 -14.05
C ARG A 175 12.47 -6.18 -13.16
N LEU A 176 12.67 -5.09 -12.46
CA LEU A 176 11.62 -4.47 -11.66
C LEU A 176 10.59 -3.76 -12.55
N ALA A 177 9.31 -3.87 -12.21
CA ALA A 177 8.24 -3.06 -12.77
C ALA A 177 8.20 -1.66 -12.12
N TRP A 178 8.44 -1.59 -10.82
CA TRP A 178 8.54 -0.35 -10.05
C TRP A 178 9.70 -0.44 -9.07
N GLU A 179 10.24 0.73 -8.71
CA GLU A 179 11.19 0.83 -7.60
C GLU A 179 10.53 0.43 -6.28
N VAL A 180 11.22 -0.40 -5.52
CA VAL A 180 10.72 -0.96 -4.26
C VAL A 180 10.86 0.08 -3.14
N GLN A 181 9.74 0.53 -2.60
CA GLN A 181 9.69 1.55 -1.54
C GLN A 181 8.99 1.05 -0.27
N ALA A 182 8.49 -0.18 -0.26
CA ALA A 182 7.84 -0.84 0.86
C ALA A 182 8.20 -2.34 0.85
N ASN A 183 7.27 -3.23 1.19
CA ASN A 183 7.52 -4.67 1.31
C ASN A 183 7.06 -5.50 0.10
N GLU A 184 6.70 -4.87 -1.01
CA GLU A 184 6.26 -5.54 -2.24
C GLU A 184 7.27 -5.35 -3.37
N VAL A 185 7.57 -6.45 -4.07
CA VAL A 185 8.47 -6.48 -5.23
C VAL A 185 7.66 -6.95 -6.43
N PHE A 186 7.71 -6.19 -7.51
CA PHE A 186 7.03 -6.52 -8.75
C PHE A 186 8.08 -6.77 -9.82
N ALA A 187 8.22 -8.03 -10.24
CA ALA A 187 9.20 -8.44 -11.24
C ALA A 187 8.51 -8.69 -12.58
N ILE A 188 8.97 -8.01 -13.63
CA ILE A 188 8.66 -8.38 -15.01
C ILE A 188 9.54 -9.55 -15.39
N VAL A 189 8.92 -10.67 -15.77
CA VAL A 189 9.59 -11.94 -16.02
C VAL A 189 8.88 -12.70 -17.14
N ASN A 190 9.62 -13.49 -17.91
CA ASN A 190 9.03 -14.38 -18.90
C ASN A 190 8.12 -15.44 -18.23
N GLY A 191 6.98 -15.75 -18.84
CA GLY A 191 6.01 -16.71 -18.33
C GLY A 191 6.61 -18.09 -18.00
N ASP A 192 7.49 -18.61 -18.85
CA ASP A 192 8.12 -19.92 -18.64
C ASP A 192 9.05 -19.91 -17.41
N PHE A 193 9.73 -18.78 -17.16
CA PHE A 193 10.56 -18.63 -15.97
C PHE A 193 9.73 -18.42 -14.71
N ALA A 194 8.59 -17.71 -14.80
CA ALA A 194 7.64 -17.63 -13.70
C ALA A 194 7.04 -19.01 -13.35
N ASP A 195 6.80 -19.87 -14.35
CA ASP A 195 6.36 -21.25 -14.14
C ASP A 195 7.44 -22.09 -13.44
N GLU A 196 8.71 -21.83 -13.71
CA GLU A 196 9.84 -22.40 -12.95
C GLU A 196 9.82 -21.97 -11.49
N TRP A 197 9.59 -20.68 -11.19
CA TRP A 197 9.44 -20.19 -9.82
C TRP A 197 8.33 -20.97 -9.07
N ARG A 198 7.17 -21.18 -9.70
CA ARG A 198 6.07 -21.96 -9.10
C ARG A 198 6.46 -23.41 -8.84
N ARG A 199 7.14 -24.07 -9.79
CA ARG A 199 7.61 -25.46 -9.62
C ARG A 199 8.62 -25.59 -8.47
N ARG A 200 9.37 -24.53 -8.17
CA ARG A 200 10.30 -24.44 -7.05
C ARG A 200 9.65 -23.99 -5.74
N GLY A 201 8.33 -23.78 -5.72
CA GLY A 201 7.57 -23.45 -4.51
C GLY A 201 7.52 -21.96 -4.18
N VAL A 202 8.02 -21.07 -5.06
CA VAL A 202 7.95 -19.62 -4.83
C VAL A 202 6.50 -19.15 -4.94
N GLY A 203 6.00 -18.55 -3.86
CA GLY A 203 4.67 -17.95 -3.81
C GLY A 203 4.68 -16.54 -4.43
N PHE A 204 3.93 -16.35 -5.52
CA PHE A 204 3.72 -15.04 -6.12
C PHE A 204 2.34 -14.97 -6.78
N TYR A 205 1.92 -13.75 -7.12
CA TYR A 205 0.66 -13.49 -7.83
C TYR A 205 0.94 -12.76 -9.14
N PRO A 206 0.38 -13.20 -10.28
CA PRO A 206 0.36 -12.37 -11.48
C PRO A 206 -0.33 -11.05 -11.21
N TRP A 207 0.23 -9.96 -11.74
CA TRP A 207 -0.33 -8.62 -11.62
C TRP A 207 -0.78 -8.10 -13.00
N PRO A 208 -1.96 -7.46 -13.10
CA PRO A 208 -2.40 -6.85 -14.34
C PRO A 208 -1.41 -5.78 -14.81
N VAL A 209 -1.11 -5.73 -16.11
CA VAL A 209 -0.27 -4.69 -16.69
C VAL A 209 -1.06 -3.38 -16.73
N PRO A 210 -0.63 -2.33 -16.00
CA PRO A 210 -1.30 -1.04 -16.05
C PRO A 210 -1.16 -0.37 -17.41
N GLY A 211 -2.10 0.51 -17.76
CA GLY A 211 -2.15 1.15 -19.07
C GLY A 211 -0.90 1.98 -19.42
N ASP A 212 -0.25 2.56 -18.40
CA ASP A 212 0.99 3.32 -18.52
C ASP A 212 2.27 2.46 -18.63
N MET A 213 2.15 1.13 -18.54
CA MET A 213 3.26 0.18 -18.63
C MET A 213 3.14 -0.83 -19.78
N VAL A 214 2.18 -0.63 -20.70
CA VAL A 214 1.94 -1.57 -21.81
C VAL A 214 3.18 -1.75 -22.68
N ASP A 215 3.94 -0.69 -22.89
CA ASP A 215 5.17 -0.73 -23.69
C ASP A 215 6.36 -1.32 -22.92
N ASP A 216 6.28 -1.36 -21.60
CA ASP A 216 7.33 -1.90 -20.73
C ASP A 216 7.27 -3.42 -20.61
N VAL A 217 6.13 -4.07 -20.90
CA VAL A 217 5.95 -5.52 -20.76
C VAL A 217 5.85 -6.17 -22.14
N LYS A 218 6.86 -6.98 -22.50
CA LYS A 218 6.94 -7.60 -23.83
C LYS A 218 6.00 -8.80 -23.93
N GLN A 219 5.74 -9.23 -25.18
CA GLN A 219 4.97 -10.43 -25.43
C GLN A 219 5.60 -11.66 -24.74
N GLY A 220 4.80 -12.38 -23.96
CA GLY A 220 5.24 -13.54 -23.18
C GLY A 220 5.81 -13.21 -21.80
N GLU A 221 5.93 -11.92 -21.44
CA GLU A 221 6.26 -11.50 -20.08
C GLU A 221 4.99 -11.26 -19.25
N ILE A 222 5.14 -11.39 -17.94
CA ILE A 222 4.14 -11.05 -16.94
C ILE A 222 4.77 -10.20 -15.84
N ILE A 223 3.95 -9.43 -15.14
CA ILE A 223 4.33 -8.83 -13.86
C ILE A 223 4.01 -9.84 -12.76
N SER A 224 5.00 -10.24 -11.96
CA SER A 224 4.86 -11.14 -10.82
C SER A 224 5.04 -10.36 -9.52
N ARG A 225 4.00 -10.34 -8.68
CA ARG A 225 4.01 -9.72 -7.35
C ARG A 225 4.49 -10.69 -6.29
N LEU A 226 5.64 -10.38 -5.71
CA LEU A 226 6.22 -10.99 -4.52
C LEU A 226 5.98 -10.06 -3.34
N VAL A 227 5.54 -10.62 -2.20
CA VAL A 227 5.24 -9.84 -1.00
C VAL A 227 6.03 -10.42 0.15
N THR A 228 6.87 -9.59 0.76
CA THR A 228 7.60 -9.98 1.97
C THR A 228 6.83 -9.56 3.21
N SER A 229 7.05 -10.25 4.32
CA SER A 229 6.44 -9.92 5.60
C SER A 229 7.51 -9.82 6.68
N PHE A 230 7.08 -9.46 7.88
CA PHE A 230 7.91 -9.51 9.08
C PHE A 230 8.42 -10.93 9.41
N SER A 231 7.85 -11.97 8.78
CA SER A 231 8.22 -13.37 8.98
C SER A 231 9.01 -13.98 7.82
N THR A 232 9.29 -13.23 6.75
CA THR A 232 10.12 -13.73 5.64
C THR A 232 11.55 -13.93 6.15
N THR A 233 12.09 -15.13 5.92
CA THR A 233 13.40 -15.51 6.44
C THR A 233 14.52 -15.09 5.49
N ASP A 234 15.74 -15.01 6.01
CA ASP A 234 16.89 -14.72 5.15
C ASP A 234 17.14 -15.86 4.17
N GLU A 235 16.92 -17.10 4.58
CA GLU A 235 17.07 -18.30 3.75
C GLU A 235 16.13 -18.28 2.54
N GLU A 236 14.85 -17.90 2.73
CA GLU A 236 13.90 -17.76 1.61
C GLU A 236 14.37 -16.74 0.56
N VAL A 237 15.00 -15.64 1.01
CA VAL A 237 15.55 -14.60 0.12
C VAL A 237 16.78 -15.12 -0.63
N GLU A 238 17.67 -15.84 0.05
CA GLU A 238 18.88 -16.40 -0.56
C GLU A 238 18.52 -17.50 -1.57
N GLU A 239 17.57 -18.40 -1.24
CA GLU A 239 17.07 -19.41 -2.17
C GLU A 239 16.46 -18.81 -3.43
N PHE A 240 15.71 -17.71 -3.29
CA PHE A 240 15.17 -16.99 -4.43
C PHE A 240 16.27 -16.33 -5.26
N ARG A 241 17.27 -15.71 -4.61
CA ARG A 241 18.41 -15.12 -5.33
C ARG A 241 19.17 -16.18 -6.12
N ASP A 242 19.44 -17.33 -5.54
CA ASP A 242 20.16 -18.42 -6.19
C ASP A 242 19.35 -18.99 -7.37
N LEU A 243 18.02 -19.06 -7.25
CA LEU A 243 17.12 -19.37 -8.36
C LEU A 243 17.24 -18.36 -9.52
N LEU A 244 17.36 -17.06 -9.22
CA LEU A 244 17.52 -16.03 -10.25
C LEU A 244 18.89 -16.04 -10.93
N ALA A 245 19.92 -16.51 -10.22
CA ALA A 245 21.30 -16.60 -10.70
C ALA A 245 21.59 -17.89 -11.48
N ALA A 246 20.76 -18.93 -11.33
CA ALA A 246 20.92 -20.18 -12.06
C ALA A 246 20.80 -19.94 -13.58
N GLU A 247 21.90 -20.20 -14.31
CA GLU A 247 21.88 -20.24 -15.77
C GLU A 247 21.02 -21.43 -16.25
N SER A 248 20.34 -21.23 -17.38
CA SER A 248 19.53 -22.27 -18.04
C SER A 248 20.39 -23.26 -18.80
#